data_AF-A0A8A3PJI8-F1
#
_entry.id   AF-A0A8A3PJI8-F1
#
_cell.length_a   1.000
_cell.length_b   1.000
_cell.length_c   1.000
_cell.angle_alpha   90.00
_cell.angle_beta   90.00
_cell.angle_gamma   90.00
#
_symmetry.space_group_name_H-M   'P 1'
#
loop_
_entity.id
_entity.type
_entity.pdbx_description
1 polymer ?
#
loop_
_entity_poly.entity_id
_entity_poly.type
_entity_poly.pdbx_seq_one_letter_code
_entity_poly.pdbx_strand_id
1 'polypeptide(L)'
;MVLSSHRYTDEQPVPKRAKCTIDTGNMQGNIVSREFVEKVLEYSESNFLPLTPEEKEGGFGVTGHELIPEGAICLTWYHNKSTRVFHNMRFLISPHPQCDLIIGARSIQKDNLLGVPNLMATSNNIISPPIDRDIDDELERLESVLLKLEKIYQKKECELLRAHKDTKNNQELKELEYEIKVAKKLYEIHKEKVAENSSKKRVDQLEDELKELKGDTDLNIPSKSDPTSSGIANPNEAGTSPGTLRKRAEPSSSDKE
;
A
#
# COMPACT_ATOMS: atom_id res chain seq x y z
N MET A 1 5.40 -0.08 -18.27
CA MET A 1 4.55 -1.19 -18.75
C MET A 1 3.32 -1.25 -17.87
N VAL A 2 2.18 -1.56 -18.47
CA VAL A 2 0.91 -1.75 -17.76
C VAL A 2 0.30 -3.07 -18.23
N LEU A 3 -0.25 -3.88 -17.33
CA LEU A 3 -0.87 -5.16 -17.70
C LEU A 3 -2.28 -4.93 -18.27
N SER A 4 -2.54 -5.46 -19.47
CA SER A 4 -3.86 -5.43 -20.11
C SER A 4 -4.82 -6.45 -19.51
N SER A 5 -6.11 -6.32 -19.83
CA SER A 5 -7.12 -7.35 -19.55
C SER A 5 -6.86 -8.63 -20.37
N HIS A 6 -6.34 -8.46 -21.59
CA HIS A 6 -6.00 -9.56 -22.50
C HIS A 6 -4.88 -10.43 -21.93
N ARG A 7 -5.01 -11.74 -22.11
CA ARG A 7 -4.03 -12.74 -21.67
C ARG A 7 -3.57 -13.59 -22.85
N TYR A 8 -2.25 -13.82 -22.96
CA TYR A 8 -1.66 -14.64 -24.04
C TYR A 8 -2.00 -16.14 -23.87
N THR A 9 -2.20 -16.55 -22.62
CA THR A 9 -2.70 -17.86 -22.15
C THR A 9 -3.63 -17.58 -20.97
N ASP A 10 -4.42 -18.54 -20.47
CA ASP A 10 -5.35 -18.32 -19.36
C ASP A 10 -4.71 -17.70 -18.09
N GLU A 11 -3.38 -17.73 -17.98
CA GLU A 11 -2.65 -17.38 -16.76
C GLU A 11 -1.94 -16.01 -16.79
N GLN A 12 -1.50 -15.48 -17.95
CA GLN A 12 -0.62 -14.30 -17.96
C GLN A 12 -1.16 -13.09 -18.74
N PRO A 13 -1.46 -11.97 -18.04
CA PRO A 13 -1.80 -10.69 -18.67
C PRO A 13 -0.70 -10.17 -19.59
N VAL A 14 -1.09 -9.58 -20.72
CA VAL A 14 -0.12 -9.04 -21.69
C VAL A 14 0.36 -7.65 -21.26
N PRO A 15 1.68 -7.41 -21.14
CA PRO A 15 2.17 -6.10 -20.79
C PRO A 15 2.16 -5.17 -22.01
N LYS A 16 1.50 -4.02 -21.88
CA LYS A 16 1.45 -2.97 -22.91
C LYS A 16 2.38 -1.80 -22.54
N ARG A 17 2.98 -1.18 -23.56
CA ARG A 17 3.80 0.03 -23.37
C ARG A 17 2.87 1.22 -23.16
N ALA A 18 3.23 2.07 -22.20
CA ALA A 18 2.53 3.32 -21.90
C ALA A 18 3.59 4.43 -21.78
N LYS A 19 3.30 5.62 -22.30
CA LYS A 19 4.06 6.83 -21.97
C LYS A 19 3.62 7.32 -20.60
N CYS A 20 4.53 7.21 -19.63
CA CYS A 20 4.27 7.56 -18.25
C CYS A 20 4.90 8.91 -17.91
N THR A 21 4.09 9.82 -17.39
CA THR A 21 4.58 11.04 -16.74
C THR A 21 4.62 10.82 -15.23
N ILE A 22 5.73 11.16 -14.60
CA ILE A 22 5.83 11.21 -13.14
C ILE A 22 5.62 12.66 -12.74
N ASP A 23 4.51 12.95 -12.06
CA ASP A 23 4.10 14.31 -11.74
C ASP A 23 4.00 14.48 -10.22
N THR A 24 5.04 15.08 -9.65
CA THR A 24 5.11 15.39 -8.21
C THR A 24 4.19 16.53 -7.79
N GLY A 25 3.63 17.29 -8.74
CA GLY A 25 2.67 18.36 -8.46
C GLY A 25 1.22 17.88 -8.50
N ASN A 26 0.95 16.70 -9.06
CA ASN A 26 -0.39 16.14 -9.15
C ASN A 26 -0.81 15.47 -7.83
N MET A 27 -1.67 16.16 -7.07
CA MET A 27 -2.22 15.69 -5.79
C MET A 27 -3.55 14.93 -5.93
N GLN A 28 -4.22 15.01 -7.09
CA GLN A 28 -5.52 14.37 -7.33
C GLN A 28 -5.40 12.84 -7.35
N GLY A 29 -4.25 12.33 -7.80
CA GLY A 29 -3.94 10.91 -7.84
C GLY A 29 -3.29 10.49 -9.15
N ASN A 30 -3.24 9.18 -9.40
CA ASN A 30 -2.77 8.73 -10.71
C ASN A 30 -3.88 8.91 -11.73
N ILE A 31 -3.50 9.22 -12.97
CA ILE A 31 -4.44 9.43 -14.08
C ILE A 31 -4.09 8.48 -15.21
N VAL A 32 -5.10 7.94 -15.87
CA VAL A 32 -4.97 7.16 -17.10
C VAL A 32 -5.99 7.68 -18.10
N SER A 33 -5.64 7.80 -19.38
CA SER A 33 -6.66 8.17 -20.37
C SER A 33 -7.60 7.01 -20.65
N ARG A 34 -8.88 7.34 -20.84
CA ARG A 34 -9.91 6.39 -21.26
C ARG A 34 -9.51 5.64 -22.52
N GLU A 35 -8.98 6.37 -23.50
CA GLU A 35 -8.53 5.79 -24.78
C GLU A 35 -7.46 4.70 -24.56
N PHE A 36 -6.49 4.93 -23.68
CA PHE A 36 -5.47 3.93 -23.37
C PHE A 36 -6.08 2.70 -22.67
N VAL A 37 -7.00 2.91 -21.73
CA VAL A 37 -7.69 1.83 -21.00
C VAL A 37 -8.50 0.94 -21.94
N GLU A 38 -9.31 1.53 -22.82
CA GLU A 38 -10.23 0.78 -23.66
C GLU A 38 -9.54 0.21 -24.91
N LYS A 39 -8.73 1.01 -25.62
CA LYS A 39 -8.17 0.60 -26.92
C LYS A 39 -6.86 -0.15 -26.81
N VAL A 40 -6.06 0.09 -25.77
CA VAL A 40 -4.72 -0.49 -25.64
C VAL A 40 -4.68 -1.57 -24.58
N LEU A 41 -5.26 -1.29 -23.40
CA LEU A 41 -5.34 -2.25 -22.30
C LEU A 41 -6.57 -3.16 -22.40
N GLU A 42 -7.51 -2.86 -23.29
CA GLU A 42 -8.68 -3.70 -23.61
C GLU A 42 -9.60 -3.92 -22.39
N TYR A 43 -9.59 -3.01 -21.42
CA TYR A 43 -10.58 -3.02 -20.33
C TYR A 43 -11.88 -2.38 -20.81
N SER A 44 -13.00 -2.90 -20.31
CA SER A 44 -14.33 -2.35 -20.58
C SER A 44 -14.78 -1.46 -19.42
N GLU A 45 -15.82 -0.64 -19.64
CA GLU A 45 -16.42 0.18 -18.58
C GLU A 45 -16.88 -0.64 -17.36
N SER A 46 -17.23 -1.92 -17.54
CA SER A 46 -17.59 -2.81 -16.41
C SER A 46 -16.45 -3.05 -15.43
N ASN A 47 -15.21 -2.76 -15.83
CA ASN A 47 -14.04 -2.82 -14.96
C ASN A 47 -13.82 -1.52 -14.18
N PHE A 48 -14.62 -0.48 -14.45
CA PHE A 48 -14.47 0.81 -13.80
C PHE A 48 -15.11 0.75 -12.41
N LEU A 49 -14.39 1.33 -11.48
CA LEU A 49 -14.78 1.50 -10.09
C LEU A 49 -15.44 2.87 -9.93
N PRO A 50 -16.41 2.99 -9.01
CA PRO A 50 -16.98 4.28 -8.66
C PRO A 50 -15.90 5.20 -8.09
N LEU A 51 -16.07 6.49 -8.34
CA LEU A 51 -15.26 7.55 -7.74
C LEU A 51 -15.61 7.76 -6.27
N THR A 52 -14.61 8.08 -5.45
CA THR A 52 -14.83 8.57 -4.09
C THR A 52 -15.41 9.99 -4.13
N PRO A 53 -16.00 10.50 -3.03
CA PRO A 53 -16.51 11.87 -2.98
C PRO A 53 -15.46 12.92 -3.36
N GLU A 54 -14.22 12.74 -2.90
CA GLU A 54 -13.11 13.65 -3.18
C GLU A 54 -12.68 13.60 -4.66
N GLU A 55 -12.74 12.42 -5.28
CA GLU A 55 -12.38 12.28 -6.70
C GLU A 55 -13.44 12.88 -7.63
N LYS A 56 -14.71 12.94 -7.18
CA LYS A 56 -15.81 13.58 -7.91
C LYS A 56 -15.74 15.09 -7.90
N GLU A 57 -15.11 15.68 -6.88
CA GLU A 57 -14.85 17.12 -6.81
C GLU A 57 -13.89 17.58 -7.91
N GLY A 58 -13.20 16.63 -8.57
CA GLY A 58 -12.31 16.91 -9.68
C GLY A 58 -11.01 17.55 -9.21
N GLY A 59 -10.16 17.91 -10.17
CA GLY A 59 -8.91 18.61 -9.92
C GLY A 59 -8.70 19.70 -10.95
N PHE A 60 -8.19 20.85 -10.52
CA PHE A 60 -7.92 21.95 -11.43
C PHE A 60 -6.50 21.86 -11.97
N GLY A 61 -6.37 21.79 -13.30
CA GLY A 61 -5.09 21.95 -13.96
C GLY A 61 -4.58 23.39 -13.88
N VAL A 62 -3.30 23.59 -14.19
CA VAL A 62 -2.65 24.92 -14.22
C VAL A 62 -3.36 25.91 -15.17
N THR A 63 -4.06 25.39 -16.18
CA THR A 63 -4.85 26.18 -17.15
C THR A 63 -6.25 26.54 -16.65
N GLY A 64 -6.62 26.16 -15.42
CA GLY A 64 -7.94 26.37 -14.84
C GLY A 64 -9.01 25.39 -15.33
N HIS A 65 -8.67 24.47 -16.24
CA HIS A 65 -9.58 23.41 -16.66
C HIS A 65 -9.72 22.38 -15.55
N GLU A 66 -10.97 22.10 -15.20
CA GLU A 66 -11.35 21.05 -14.27
C GLU A 66 -11.28 19.69 -14.96
N LEU A 67 -10.46 18.80 -14.41
CA LEU A 67 -10.47 17.39 -14.77
C LEU A 67 -11.45 16.66 -13.85
N ILE A 68 -12.64 16.37 -14.38
CA ILE A 68 -13.61 15.49 -13.74
C ILE A 68 -13.37 14.07 -14.29
N PRO A 69 -12.91 13.12 -13.47
CA PRO A 69 -12.73 11.74 -13.91
C PRO A 69 -14.07 11.09 -14.28
N GLU A 70 -14.06 10.15 -15.22
CA GLU A 70 -15.26 9.39 -15.59
C GLU A 70 -15.49 8.18 -14.66
N GLY A 71 -14.43 7.74 -14.00
CA GLY A 71 -14.39 6.56 -13.16
C GLY A 71 -12.97 6.31 -12.68
N ALA A 72 -12.76 5.19 -11.99
CA ALA A 72 -11.43 4.76 -11.60
C ALA A 72 -11.17 3.33 -12.04
N ILE A 73 -9.91 2.93 -12.15
CA ILE A 73 -9.52 1.55 -12.45
C ILE A 73 -8.27 1.18 -11.67
N CYS A 74 -8.20 -0.09 -11.23
CA CYS A 74 -7.01 -0.63 -10.59
C CYS A 74 -6.13 -1.32 -11.65
N LEU A 75 -4.91 -0.83 -11.83
CA LEU A 75 -3.96 -1.34 -12.82
C LEU A 75 -2.70 -1.85 -12.15
N THR A 76 -2.01 -2.77 -12.83
CA THR A 76 -0.65 -3.17 -12.45
C THR A 76 0.34 -2.44 -13.35
N TRP A 77 1.24 -1.68 -12.74
CA TRP A 77 2.26 -0.89 -13.43
C TRP A 77 3.66 -1.29 -12.99
N TYR A 78 4.61 -1.26 -13.93
CA TYR A 78 6.03 -1.40 -13.63
C TYR A 78 6.88 -0.68 -14.68
N HIS A 79 8.00 -0.12 -14.26
CA HIS A 79 8.98 0.42 -15.20
C HIS A 79 9.75 -0.73 -15.87
N ASN A 80 10.00 -0.66 -17.17
CA ASN A 80 10.62 -1.77 -17.93
C ASN A 80 12.07 -2.08 -17.50
N LYS A 81 12.75 -1.13 -16.86
CA LYS A 81 14.08 -1.31 -16.27
C LYS A 81 14.07 -1.56 -14.75
N SER A 82 12.90 -1.60 -14.13
CA SER A 82 12.75 -1.84 -12.69
C SER A 82 12.35 -3.30 -12.45
N THR A 83 12.88 -3.89 -11.38
CA THR A 83 12.42 -5.19 -10.87
C THR A 83 11.14 -5.09 -10.05
N ARG A 84 10.72 -3.87 -9.72
CA ARG A 84 9.55 -3.61 -8.87
C ARG A 84 8.28 -3.55 -9.71
N VAL A 85 7.28 -4.31 -9.27
CA VAL A 85 5.93 -4.34 -9.86
C VAL A 85 4.92 -3.84 -8.85
N PHE A 86 4.14 -2.85 -9.27
CA PHE A 86 3.15 -2.18 -8.44
C PHE A 86 1.77 -2.64 -8.85
N HIS A 87 1.16 -3.49 -8.02
CA HIS A 87 -0.12 -4.11 -8.28
C HIS A 87 -1.26 -3.27 -7.69
N ASN A 88 -2.44 -3.33 -8.31
CA ASN A 88 -3.67 -2.71 -7.82
C ASN A 88 -3.52 -1.20 -7.53
N MET A 89 -2.75 -0.50 -8.36
CA MET A 89 -2.65 0.96 -8.29
C MET A 89 -3.94 1.56 -8.84
N ARG A 90 -4.59 2.43 -8.06
CA ARG A 90 -5.80 3.15 -8.48
C ARG A 90 -5.43 4.29 -9.43
N PHE A 91 -6.10 4.34 -10.57
CA PHE A 91 -5.99 5.40 -11.58
C PHE A 91 -7.36 6.01 -11.83
N LEU A 92 -7.41 7.34 -11.89
CA LEU A 92 -8.56 8.12 -12.34
C LEU A 92 -8.59 8.11 -13.86
N ILE A 93 -9.75 7.80 -14.42
CA ILE A 93 -9.95 7.72 -15.86
C ILE A 93 -10.26 9.12 -16.38
N SER A 94 -9.29 9.68 -17.09
CA SER A 94 -9.43 10.97 -17.75
C SER A 94 -10.19 10.81 -19.07
N PRO A 95 -11.18 11.67 -19.35
CA PRO A 95 -11.82 11.73 -20.67
C PRO A 95 -10.86 12.23 -21.76
N HIS A 96 -9.75 12.87 -21.38
CA HIS A 96 -8.81 13.47 -22.31
C HIS A 96 -7.69 12.49 -22.71
N PRO A 97 -7.46 12.28 -24.03
CA PRO A 97 -6.44 11.34 -24.54
C PRO A 97 -5.01 11.91 -24.55
N GLN A 98 -4.76 13.04 -23.89
CA GLN A 98 -3.50 13.78 -24.02
C GLN A 98 -2.30 13.06 -23.39
N CYS A 99 -2.54 12.09 -22.51
CA CYS A 99 -1.50 11.25 -21.91
C CYS A 99 -2.00 9.82 -21.74
N ASP A 100 -1.11 8.84 -21.81
CA ASP A 100 -1.48 7.45 -21.50
C ASP A 100 -1.64 7.30 -19.99
N LEU A 101 -0.66 7.77 -19.24
CA LEU A 101 -0.53 7.54 -17.80
C LEU A 101 0.20 8.68 -17.09
N ILE A 102 -0.33 9.12 -15.96
CA ILE A 102 0.33 10.00 -15.00
C ILE A 102 0.38 9.30 -13.65
N ILE A 103 1.55 9.26 -13.02
CA ILE A 103 1.70 8.86 -11.63
C ILE A 103 1.83 10.12 -10.78
N GLY A 104 0.85 10.33 -9.90
CA GLY A 104 0.77 11.52 -9.04
C GLY A 104 1.60 11.40 -7.75
N ALA A 105 1.76 12.52 -7.06
CA ALA A 105 2.55 12.68 -5.84
C ALA A 105 2.22 11.64 -4.77
N ARG A 106 0.92 11.39 -4.55
CA ARG A 106 0.45 10.43 -3.55
C ARG A 106 1.01 9.03 -3.78
N SER A 107 1.04 8.54 -5.01
CA SER A 107 1.57 7.20 -5.30
C SER A 107 3.08 7.18 -5.26
N ILE A 108 3.75 8.25 -5.71
CA ILE A 108 5.21 8.39 -5.61
C ILE A 108 5.67 8.20 -4.17
N GLN A 109 4.99 8.86 -3.22
CA GLN A 109 5.25 8.73 -1.79
C GLN A 109 4.79 7.38 -1.24
N LYS A 110 3.50 7.05 -1.41
CA LYS A 110 2.85 5.85 -0.85
C LYS A 110 3.57 4.55 -1.21
N ASP A 111 3.99 4.44 -2.46
CA ASP A 111 4.61 3.21 -2.98
C ASP A 111 6.13 3.39 -3.16
N ASN A 112 6.70 4.51 -2.69
CA ASN A 112 8.13 4.83 -2.78
C ASN A 112 8.69 4.59 -4.19
N LEU A 113 8.03 5.12 -5.23
CA LEU A 113 8.36 4.80 -6.63
C LEU A 113 9.75 5.29 -7.03
N LEU A 114 10.10 6.49 -6.56
CA LEU A 114 11.41 7.09 -6.77
C LEU A 114 12.21 6.85 -5.51
N GLY A 115 13.00 5.76 -5.49
CA GLY A 115 14.02 5.62 -4.46
C GLY A 115 15.02 6.74 -4.65
N VAL A 116 15.08 7.70 -3.75
CA VAL A 116 16.09 8.76 -3.80
C VAL A 116 16.75 8.92 -2.45
N PRO A 117 18.09 9.05 -2.41
CA PRO A 117 18.66 10.02 -1.50
C PRO A 117 18.12 11.39 -1.95
N ASN A 118 17.29 12.04 -1.11
CA ASN A 118 16.89 13.45 -1.21
C ASN A 118 15.62 13.86 -1.99
N LEU A 119 14.49 13.13 -1.92
CA LEU A 119 13.17 13.81 -2.09
C LEU A 119 12.70 14.51 -0.80
N MET A 120 13.42 14.33 0.31
CA MET A 120 13.20 15.02 1.60
C MET A 120 13.93 16.37 1.72
N ALA A 121 14.66 16.82 0.68
CA ALA A 121 15.62 17.93 0.80
C ALA A 121 15.08 19.33 0.48
N THR A 122 13.76 19.55 0.44
CA THR A 122 13.19 20.88 0.20
C THR A 122 12.14 21.34 1.22
N SER A 123 11.98 20.64 2.35
CA SER A 123 11.31 21.20 3.53
C SER A 123 12.36 21.78 4.47
N ASN A 124 12.64 23.07 4.27
CA ASN A 124 13.16 24.04 5.24
C ASN A 124 14.48 23.72 5.96
N ASN A 125 15.60 24.14 5.35
CA ASN A 125 16.74 24.64 6.13
C ASN A 125 16.35 25.98 6.80
N ILE A 126 15.57 25.90 7.87
CA ILE A 126 15.58 26.90 8.94
C ILE A 126 16.00 26.14 10.18
N ILE A 127 17.19 26.48 10.67
CA ILE A 127 17.80 25.92 11.86
C ILE A 127 16.89 26.21 13.05
N SER A 128 16.12 25.21 13.46
CA SER A 128 15.42 25.16 14.75
C SER A 128 16.13 24.14 15.65
N PRO A 129 16.18 24.38 16.98
CA PRO A 129 16.98 23.58 17.91
C PRO A 129 16.44 22.13 18.02
N PRO A 130 17.27 21.19 18.52
CA PRO A 130 16.97 19.76 18.45
C PRO A 130 15.93 19.37 19.49
N ILE A 131 14.64 19.43 19.12
CA ILE A 131 13.55 18.88 19.95
C ILE A 131 12.62 17.94 19.14
N ASP A 132 12.55 18.02 17.80
CA ASP A 132 11.40 17.42 17.05
C ASP A 132 11.63 16.13 16.24
N ARG A 133 12.82 15.51 16.23
CA ARG A 133 13.02 14.31 15.38
C ARG A 133 12.17 13.11 15.79
N ASP A 134 11.85 12.97 17.07
CA ASP A 134 11.11 11.81 17.59
C ASP A 134 9.58 11.89 17.31
N ILE A 135 9.10 13.09 17.00
CA ILE A 135 7.68 13.39 16.85
C ILE A 135 7.21 13.14 15.42
N ASP A 136 8.00 13.58 14.42
CA ASP A 136 7.73 13.29 13.01
C ASP A 136 7.77 11.78 12.72
N ASP A 137 8.71 11.06 13.36
CA ASP A 137 8.87 9.61 13.19
C ASP A 137 7.64 8.82 13.69
N GLU A 138 6.98 9.25 14.77
CA GLU A 138 5.78 8.56 15.29
C GLU A 138 4.53 8.89 14.46
N LEU A 139 4.43 10.10 13.92
CA LEU A 139 3.34 10.49 13.03
C LEU A 139 3.40 9.71 11.70
N GLU A 140 4.61 9.58 11.11
CA GLU A 140 4.86 8.75 9.92
C GLU A 140 4.56 7.26 10.20
N ARG A 141 4.95 6.76 11.38
CA ARG A 141 4.65 5.39 11.81
C ARG A 141 3.15 5.14 11.93
N LEU A 142 2.39 6.05 12.52
CA LEU A 142 0.93 5.94 12.65
C LEU A 142 0.23 5.99 11.29
N GLU A 143 0.68 6.87 10.39
CA GLU A 143 0.17 6.93 9.02
C GLU A 143 0.43 5.62 8.27
N SER A 144 1.64 5.04 8.42
CA SER A 144 2.00 3.74 7.83
C SER A 144 1.10 2.60 8.34
N VAL A 145 0.78 2.59 9.64
CA VAL A 145 -0.11 1.59 10.25
C VAL A 145 -1.52 1.73 9.70
N LEU A 146 -2.07 2.94 9.68
CA LEU A 146 -3.40 3.22 9.15
C LEU A 146 -3.52 2.77 7.68
N LEU A 147 -2.51 3.10 6.86
CA LEU A 147 -2.48 2.70 5.47
C LEU A 147 -2.43 1.17 5.28
N LYS A 148 -1.70 0.46 6.13
CA LYS A 148 -1.65 -1.02 6.10
C LYS A 148 -3.01 -1.62 6.46
N LEU A 149 -3.67 -1.10 7.49
CA LEU A 149 -4.99 -1.55 7.91
C LEU A 149 -6.04 -1.31 6.81
N GLU A 150 -6.05 -0.14 6.17
CA GLU A 150 -6.96 0.15 5.06
C GLU A 150 -6.74 -0.79 3.86
N LYS A 151 -5.47 -1.12 3.54
CA LYS A 151 -5.15 -2.12 2.50
C LYS A 151 -5.68 -3.51 2.86
N ILE A 152 -5.54 -3.94 4.12
CA ILE A 152 -6.04 -5.23 4.58
C ILE A 152 -7.58 -5.26 4.50
N TYR A 153 -8.25 -4.20 4.95
CA TYR A 153 -9.70 -4.06 4.86
C TYR A 153 -10.19 -4.16 3.42
N GLN A 154 -9.63 -3.35 2.50
CA GLN A 154 -10.03 -3.36 1.09
C GLN A 154 -9.82 -4.71 0.42
N LYS A 155 -8.69 -5.37 0.73
CA LYS A 155 -8.40 -6.72 0.23
C LYS A 155 -9.47 -7.71 0.71
N LYS A 156 -9.79 -7.67 2.00
CA LYS A 156 -10.77 -8.58 2.61
C LYS A 156 -12.18 -8.35 2.10
N GLU A 157 -12.58 -7.09 1.97
CA GLU A 157 -13.87 -6.70 1.38
C GLU A 157 -14.00 -7.22 -0.06
N CYS A 158 -12.96 -7.07 -0.88
CA CYS A 158 -12.93 -7.64 -2.24
C CYS A 158 -13.04 -9.17 -2.25
N GLU A 159 -12.36 -9.86 -1.34
CA GLU A 159 -12.44 -11.32 -1.21
C GLU A 159 -13.86 -11.79 -0.85
N LEU A 160 -14.53 -11.09 0.07
CA LEU A 160 -15.91 -11.39 0.48
C LEU A 160 -16.90 -11.13 -0.65
N LEU A 161 -16.76 -10.01 -1.36
CA LEU A 161 -17.60 -9.68 -2.52
C LEU A 161 -17.46 -10.72 -3.64
N ARG A 162 -16.22 -11.15 -3.94
CA ARG A 162 -15.96 -12.22 -4.94
C ARG A 162 -16.54 -13.56 -4.53
N ALA A 163 -16.55 -13.85 -3.22
CA ALA A 163 -17.13 -15.07 -2.68
C ALA A 163 -18.66 -14.98 -2.47
N HIS A 164 -19.30 -13.88 -2.87
CA HIS A 164 -20.73 -13.59 -2.60
C HIS A 164 -21.11 -13.75 -1.12
N LYS A 165 -20.16 -13.41 -0.22
CA LYS A 165 -20.37 -13.44 1.23
C LYS A 165 -20.85 -12.09 1.72
N ASP A 166 -21.64 -12.10 2.79
CA ASP A 166 -22.12 -10.88 3.43
C ASP A 166 -20.95 -10.13 4.08
N THR A 167 -20.65 -8.94 3.56
CA THR A 167 -19.64 -8.03 4.11
C THR A 167 -20.10 -7.36 5.40
N LYS A 168 -21.41 -7.16 5.56
CA LYS A 168 -22.00 -6.37 6.65
C LYS A 168 -22.04 -7.14 7.97
N ASN A 169 -22.12 -8.46 7.90
CA ASN A 169 -22.09 -9.34 9.07
C ASN A 169 -20.77 -10.10 9.25
N ASN A 170 -19.75 -9.79 8.44
CA ASN A 170 -18.45 -10.42 8.59
C ASN A 170 -17.73 -9.88 9.83
N GLN A 171 -17.46 -10.77 10.78
CA GLN A 171 -16.82 -10.44 12.05
C GLN A 171 -15.41 -9.86 11.86
N GLU A 172 -14.58 -10.47 11.01
CA GLU A 172 -13.22 -10.01 10.73
C GLU A 172 -13.19 -8.61 10.09
N LEU A 173 -14.17 -8.30 9.23
CA LEU A 173 -14.28 -6.99 8.60
C LEU A 173 -14.70 -5.91 9.60
N LYS A 174 -15.57 -6.24 10.56
CA LYS A 174 -15.95 -5.34 11.67
C LYS A 174 -14.78 -5.06 12.61
N GLU A 175 -13.99 -6.09 12.92
CA GLU A 175 -12.76 -5.96 13.70
C GLU A 175 -11.75 -5.05 13.00
N LEU A 176 -11.53 -5.23 11.69
CA LEU A 176 -10.67 -4.35 10.90
C LEU A 176 -11.20 -2.90 10.83
N GLU A 177 -12.52 -2.72 10.67
CA GLU A 177 -13.12 -1.39 10.68
C GLU A 177 -12.91 -0.67 12.03
N TYR A 178 -13.02 -1.43 13.12
CA TYR A 178 -12.74 -0.93 14.46
C TYR A 178 -11.25 -0.56 14.63
N GLU A 179 -10.32 -1.42 14.21
CA GLU A 179 -8.88 -1.13 14.24
C GLU A 179 -8.53 0.13 13.44
N ILE A 180 -9.14 0.32 12.27
CA ILE A 180 -8.96 1.54 11.46
C ILE A 180 -9.46 2.77 12.21
N LYS A 181 -10.61 2.70 12.89
CA LYS A 181 -11.15 3.82 13.70
C LYS A 181 -10.20 4.18 14.84
N VAL A 182 -9.66 3.19 15.54
CA VAL A 182 -8.68 3.39 16.62
C VAL A 182 -7.39 4.01 16.09
N ALA A 183 -6.85 3.51 14.98
CA ALA A 183 -5.63 4.04 14.36
C ALA A 183 -5.82 5.49 13.86
N LYS A 184 -6.97 5.81 13.27
CA LYS A 184 -7.35 7.18 12.86
C LYS A 184 -7.36 8.15 14.04
N LYS A 185 -8.01 7.78 15.15
CA LYS A 185 -8.05 8.57 16.37
C LYS A 185 -6.66 8.81 16.95
N LEU A 186 -5.81 7.78 17.00
CA LEU A 186 -4.43 7.92 17.46
C LEU A 186 -3.62 8.89 16.60
N TYR A 187 -3.77 8.79 15.27
CA TYR A 187 -3.15 9.71 14.33
C TYR A 187 -3.64 11.15 14.53
N GLU A 188 -4.94 11.38 14.72
CA GLU A 188 -5.52 12.70 14.99
C GLU A 188 -5.02 13.30 16.31
N ILE A 189 -4.96 12.51 17.39
CA ILE A 189 -4.40 12.95 18.68
C ILE A 189 -2.95 13.39 18.49
N HIS A 190 -2.15 12.59 17.79
CA HIS A 190 -0.74 12.90 17.58
C HIS A 190 -0.59 14.16 16.73
N LYS A 191 -1.34 14.27 15.63
CA LYS A 191 -1.36 15.47 14.78
C LYS A 191 -1.75 16.74 15.55
N GLU A 192 -2.77 16.65 16.40
CA GLU A 192 -3.25 17.79 17.20
C GLU A 192 -2.26 18.17 18.32
N LYS A 193 -1.53 17.20 18.90
CA LYS A 193 -0.46 17.46 19.88
C LYS A 193 0.73 18.22 19.27
N VAL A 194 0.98 18.02 17.98
CA VAL A 194 2.13 18.59 17.25
C VAL A 194 1.80 19.92 16.60
N ALA A 195 0.52 20.22 16.37
CA ALA A 195 0.11 21.50 15.80
C ALA A 195 0.54 22.68 16.70
N GLU A 196 1.14 23.72 16.11
CA GLU A 196 1.58 24.94 16.83
C GLU A 196 0.46 25.64 17.62
N ASN A 197 -0.80 25.42 17.22
CA ASN A 197 -2.00 25.95 17.87
C ASN A 197 -2.77 24.87 18.67
N SER A 198 -2.06 23.86 19.18
CA SER A 198 -2.66 22.73 19.91
C SER A 198 -3.57 23.23 21.03
N SER A 199 -4.87 22.93 20.92
CA SER A 199 -5.79 23.16 22.01
C SER A 199 -5.76 21.96 22.93
N LYS A 200 -5.19 22.11 24.13
CA LYS A 200 -5.19 21.04 25.16
C LYS A 200 -6.59 20.43 25.35
N LYS A 201 -7.63 21.26 25.30
CA LYS A 201 -9.03 20.83 25.38
C LYS A 201 -9.45 19.86 24.26
N ARG A 202 -8.91 20.05 23.05
CA ARG A 202 -9.20 19.20 21.89
C ARG A 202 -8.45 17.88 21.94
N VAL A 203 -7.19 17.91 22.41
CA VAL A 203 -6.42 16.70 22.69
C VAL A 203 -7.10 15.85 23.76
N ASP A 204 -7.51 16.47 24.89
CA ASP A 204 -8.22 15.80 25.98
C ASP A 204 -9.55 15.18 25.47
N GLN A 205 -10.30 15.91 24.64
CA GLN A 205 -11.53 15.39 24.02
C GLN A 205 -11.26 14.18 23.12
N LEU A 206 -10.22 14.22 22.28
CA LEU A 206 -9.87 13.10 21.40
C LEU A 206 -9.38 11.88 22.20
N GLU A 207 -8.66 12.10 23.30
CA GLU A 207 -8.24 11.03 24.22
C GLU A 207 -9.42 10.38 24.94
N ASP A 208 -10.42 11.17 25.38
CA ASP A 208 -11.66 10.66 25.96
C ASP A 208 -12.46 9.85 24.94
N GLU A 209 -12.61 10.34 23.71
CA GLU A 209 -13.30 9.61 22.65
C GLU A 209 -12.56 8.31 22.26
N LEU A 210 -11.22 8.29 22.31
CA LEU A 210 -10.43 7.07 22.12
C LEU A 210 -10.63 6.08 23.27
N LYS A 211 -10.78 6.58 24.50
CA LYS A 211 -11.04 5.76 25.69
C LYS A 211 -12.44 5.16 25.67
N GLU A 212 -13.45 5.91 25.22
CA GLU A 212 -14.79 5.38 24.96
C GLU A 212 -14.76 4.29 23.88
N LEU A 213 -14.02 4.51 22.78
CA LEU A 213 -13.83 3.51 21.74
C LEU A 213 -13.17 2.22 22.26
N LYS A 214 -12.15 2.33 23.12
CA LYS A 214 -11.43 1.18 23.71
C LYS A 214 -12.16 0.54 24.88
N GLY A 215 -13.03 1.27 25.57
CA GLY A 215 -13.79 0.79 26.73
C GLY A 215 -14.69 -0.40 26.43
N ASP A 216 -15.02 -0.64 25.16
CA ASP A 216 -15.82 -1.77 24.70
C ASP A 216 -14.98 -2.97 24.20
N THR A 217 -13.65 -2.90 24.14
CA THR A 217 -12.82 -4.03 23.69
C THR A 217 -11.36 -3.94 24.19
N ASP A 218 -10.97 -4.85 25.09
CA ASP A 218 -9.58 -5.02 25.55
C ASP A 218 -8.71 -5.59 24.41
N LEU A 219 -8.06 -4.71 23.63
CA LEU A 219 -7.01 -5.11 22.70
C LEU A 219 -5.68 -4.46 23.06
N ASN A 220 -4.72 -5.34 23.31
CA ASN A 220 -3.36 -5.05 23.73
C ASN A 220 -2.56 -4.53 22.53
N ILE A 221 -2.26 -3.24 22.51
CA ILE A 221 -1.33 -2.65 21.52
C ILE A 221 0.10 -2.91 22.02
N PRO A 222 1.01 -3.48 21.21
CA PRO A 222 2.41 -3.64 21.60
C PRO A 222 3.04 -2.27 21.88
N SER A 223 3.35 -2.01 23.15
CA SER A 223 4.00 -0.78 23.59
C SER A 223 5.52 -0.85 23.40
N LYS A 224 6.14 0.29 23.08
CA LYS A 224 7.60 0.48 22.98
C LYS A 224 8.25 0.32 24.38
N SER A 225 8.68 -0.88 24.74
CA SER A 225 9.76 -1.08 25.71
C SER A 225 10.23 -2.55 25.70
N ASP A 226 11.34 -2.81 25.00
CA ASP A 226 12.50 -3.52 25.55
C ASP A 226 13.62 -3.56 24.50
N PRO A 227 14.65 -2.70 24.63
CA PRO A 227 15.96 -2.97 24.06
C PRO A 227 16.84 -3.71 25.10
N THR A 228 17.89 -4.38 24.59
CA THR A 228 19.04 -5.00 25.32
C THR A 228 18.76 -6.45 25.79
N SER A 229 19.60 -7.47 25.60
CA SER A 229 20.84 -7.71 24.85
C SER A 229 21.31 -9.13 25.17
N SER A 230 22.05 -9.70 24.23
CA SER A 230 23.15 -10.66 24.41
C SER A 230 22.82 -12.13 24.66
N GLY A 231 23.41 -12.95 23.80
CA GLY A 231 23.52 -14.39 23.94
C GLY A 231 24.18 -15.02 22.72
N ILE A 232 25.32 -14.45 22.28
CA ILE A 232 26.22 -15.13 21.34
C ILE A 232 26.71 -16.42 22.01
N ALA A 233 26.49 -17.57 21.38
CA ALA A 233 27.33 -18.75 21.56
C ALA A 233 27.25 -19.67 20.33
N ASN A 234 28.26 -19.57 19.47
CA ASN A 234 28.93 -20.69 18.80
C ASN A 234 30.43 -20.38 18.98
N PRO A 235 31.36 -21.34 19.20
CA PRO A 235 31.49 -22.54 18.33
C PRO A 235 32.08 -23.84 18.97
N ASN A 236 31.98 -24.95 18.21
CA ASN A 236 32.83 -26.16 18.18
C ASN A 236 32.88 -27.07 19.45
N GLU A 237 32.92 -28.41 19.42
CA GLU A 237 33.73 -29.31 18.60
C GLU A 237 33.34 -30.80 18.85
N ALA A 238 33.59 -31.66 17.84
CA ALA A 238 34.04 -33.07 17.90
C ALA A 238 33.18 -34.24 18.44
N GLY A 239 32.93 -35.19 17.52
CA GLY A 239 33.03 -36.66 17.71
C GLY A 239 31.82 -37.33 18.37
N THR A 240 31.23 -38.42 17.86
CA THR A 240 31.84 -39.62 17.30
C THR A 240 30.72 -40.50 16.71
N SER A 241 30.80 -40.88 15.43
CA SER A 241 30.12 -42.08 14.90
C SER A 241 30.96 -43.31 15.26
N PRO A 242 30.43 -44.56 15.37
CA PRO A 242 30.19 -45.34 14.15
C PRO A 242 29.10 -46.46 14.21
N GLY A 243 28.72 -46.93 13.02
CA GLY A 243 28.13 -48.26 12.79
C GLY A 243 26.73 -48.16 12.14
N THR A 244 26.42 -48.75 10.99
CA THR A 244 27.01 -49.93 10.34
C THR A 244 26.61 -49.95 8.86
N LEU A 245 27.60 -50.15 8.00
CA LEU A 245 27.42 -50.58 6.61
C LEU A 245 26.82 -52.00 6.56
N ARG A 246 25.81 -52.21 5.71
CA ARG A 246 25.71 -53.46 4.95
C ARG A 246 25.51 -53.16 3.46
N LYS A 247 26.38 -53.80 2.69
CA LYS A 247 26.59 -53.72 1.25
C LYS A 247 26.04 -55.01 0.62
N ARG A 248 25.78 -54.94 -0.69
CA ARG A 248 25.54 -56.01 -1.69
C ARG A 248 24.12 -56.60 -1.74
N ALA A 249 23.54 -56.91 -2.91
CA ALA A 249 24.13 -57.15 -4.24
C ALA A 249 23.13 -56.84 -5.37
N GLU A 250 23.62 -56.37 -6.52
CA GLU A 250 23.04 -56.70 -7.83
C GLU A 250 23.36 -58.16 -8.17
N PRO A 251 22.59 -58.78 -9.09
CA PRO A 251 23.22 -59.03 -10.38
C PRO A 251 22.36 -58.67 -11.60
N SER A 252 23.12 -58.34 -12.65
CA SER A 252 22.84 -58.18 -14.07
C SER A 252 22.12 -59.34 -14.76
N SER A 253 21.42 -59.01 -15.86
CA SER A 253 21.51 -59.58 -17.24
C SER A 253 20.12 -59.45 -17.92
N SER A 254 19.97 -58.67 -19.00
CA SER A 254 20.05 -59.08 -20.43
C SER A 254 19.31 -60.40 -20.68
N ASP A 255 18.33 -60.54 -21.58
CA ASP A 255 18.28 -60.12 -22.99
C ASP A 255 16.96 -60.68 -23.60
N LYS A 256 16.44 -60.02 -24.66
CA LYS A 256 15.58 -60.57 -25.75
C LYS A 256 14.15 -61.00 -25.37
N GLU A 257 13.09 -60.77 -26.15
CA GLU A 257 12.85 -60.43 -27.57
C GLU A 257 11.86 -59.27 -27.72
#